data_AF-A0A2J0MM61-F1
#
_entry.id   AF-A0A2J0MM61-F1
#
_cell.length_a   1.000
_cell.length_b   1.000
_cell.length_c   1.000
_cell.angle_alpha   90.00
_cell.angle_beta   90.00
_cell.angle_gamma   90.00
#
_symmetry.space_group_name_H-M   'P 1'
#
loop_
_entity.id
_entity.type
_entity.pdbx_description
1 polymer ?
#
loop_
_entity_poly.entity_id
_entity_poly.type
_entity_poly.pdbx_seq_one_letter_code
_entity_poly.pdbx_strand_id
1 'polypeptide(L)'
;ETAQSLLSKNQSQVNTTKNLITTTVNTISRKETELNNLSQRIELQKAILGEYLRDLYYSDQEDPLVVLAMENKSLNNIVENFDQTLNIKEKILNVLSEIKQSSSEVAKTKAELEDKKDDHEKLLGIQQGQQYEIKSDISEAQSTLAEVNAKINKLKSELSSLLGSAVSFDDIIKAAKYAADVTGIRKDYLLGVLVVESNLGRYTGGCTFKQSKMSGTRATYFKQICKELDYDYNKMKVSCPPAGYKGTGGAMGVAQFMPDTWMGYKSSIATVTHNDPPDPWDLTDGVVAMALKLTKVDGVKQHKRSAEEKAYCVYLAGNNWASYCDSKGTDYGAKVLYWADNYERLLN
;
A
#
# COMPACT_ATOMS: atom_id res chain seq x y z
N GLU A 1 -6.50 0.10 -19.34
CA GLU A 1 -5.33 -0.72 -18.98
C GLU A 1 -5.61 -1.34 -17.62
N THR A 2 -5.36 -2.64 -17.40
CA THR A 2 -5.48 -3.24 -16.05
C THR A 2 -4.39 -2.68 -15.15
N ALA A 3 -4.57 -2.67 -13.81
CA ALA A 3 -3.56 -2.17 -12.88
C ALA A 3 -2.20 -2.88 -13.08
N GLN A 4 -2.23 -4.17 -13.41
CA GLN A 4 -1.04 -4.97 -13.78
C GLN A 4 -0.35 -4.45 -15.05
N SER A 5 -1.13 -4.03 -16.06
CA SER A 5 -0.63 -3.45 -17.31
C SER A 5 -0.04 -2.05 -17.09
N LEU A 6 -0.65 -1.25 -16.21
CA LEU A 6 -0.16 0.08 -15.84
C LEU A 6 1.16 -0.02 -15.07
N LEU A 7 1.23 -0.92 -14.08
CA LEU A 7 2.44 -1.20 -13.31
C LEU A 7 3.58 -1.70 -14.20
N SER A 8 3.27 -2.60 -15.14
CA SER A 8 4.27 -3.15 -16.09
C SER A 8 4.78 -2.07 -17.05
N LYS A 9 3.92 -1.15 -17.48
CA LYS A 9 4.27 0.02 -18.30
C LYS A 9 5.16 1.00 -17.51
N ASN A 10 4.82 1.30 -16.26
CA ASN A 10 5.61 2.18 -15.40
C ASN A 10 6.97 1.56 -15.03
N GLN A 11 7.02 0.24 -14.81
CA GLN A 11 8.29 -0.50 -14.67
C GLN A 11 9.14 -0.48 -15.94
N SER A 12 8.52 -0.63 -17.12
CA SER A 12 9.21 -0.52 -18.40
C SER A 12 9.78 0.89 -18.60
N GLN A 13 9.03 1.93 -18.25
CA GLN A 13 9.50 3.31 -18.29
C GLN A 13 10.66 3.55 -17.32
N VAL A 14 10.61 3.03 -16.09
CA VAL A 14 11.74 3.09 -15.14
C VAL A 14 12.98 2.40 -15.68
N ASN A 15 12.83 1.23 -16.31
CA ASN A 15 13.96 0.53 -16.92
C ASN A 15 14.55 1.31 -18.10
N THR A 16 13.70 1.93 -18.93
CA THR A 16 14.16 2.84 -19.98
C THR A 16 14.90 4.04 -19.40
N THR A 17 14.35 4.71 -18.37
CA THR A 17 15.02 5.82 -17.67
C THR A 17 16.36 5.37 -17.09
N LYS A 18 16.43 4.19 -16.45
CA LYS A 18 17.67 3.62 -15.89
C LYS A 18 18.71 3.32 -16.97
N ASN A 19 18.29 2.80 -18.11
CA ASN A 19 19.18 2.57 -19.25
C ASN A 19 19.69 3.89 -19.82
N LEU A 20 18.82 4.89 -19.97
CA LEU A 20 19.21 6.24 -20.41
C LEU A 20 20.19 6.89 -19.44
N ILE A 21 19.97 6.76 -18.12
CA ILE A 21 20.92 7.20 -17.09
C ILE A 21 22.27 6.50 -17.26
N THR A 22 22.27 5.17 -17.43
CA THR A 22 23.50 4.39 -17.60
C THR A 22 24.25 4.79 -18.87
N THR A 23 23.54 4.94 -19.99
CA THR A 23 24.11 5.42 -21.25
C THR A 23 24.65 6.84 -21.14
N THR A 24 23.96 7.71 -20.42
CA THR A 24 24.40 9.10 -20.17
C THR A 24 25.65 9.12 -19.30
N VAL A 25 25.71 8.34 -18.23
CA VAL A 25 26.91 8.16 -17.39
C VAL A 25 28.10 7.64 -18.19
N ASN A 26 27.89 6.62 -19.02
CA ASN A 26 28.93 6.09 -19.90
C ASN A 26 29.40 7.13 -20.93
N THR A 27 28.48 7.93 -21.46
CA THR A 27 28.80 9.00 -22.41
C THR A 27 29.60 10.13 -21.75
N ILE A 28 29.22 10.54 -20.54
CA ILE A 28 29.95 11.49 -19.69
C ILE A 28 31.37 10.97 -19.46
N SER A 29 31.51 9.73 -19.00
CA SER A 29 32.83 9.12 -18.75
C SER A 29 33.71 9.05 -20.00
N ARG A 30 33.14 8.69 -21.16
CA ARG A 30 33.85 8.70 -22.44
C ARG A 30 34.32 10.11 -22.82
N LYS A 31 33.45 11.12 -22.67
CA LYS A 31 33.77 12.51 -22.96
C LYS A 31 34.82 13.09 -22.01
N GLU A 32 34.79 12.73 -20.74
CA GLU A 32 35.83 13.10 -19.76
C GLU A 32 37.18 12.46 -20.13
N THR A 33 37.18 11.21 -20.58
CA THR A 33 38.38 10.54 -21.10
C THR A 33 38.90 11.20 -22.38
N GLU A 34 38.00 11.53 -23.30
CA GLU A 34 38.32 12.24 -24.55
C GLU A 34 38.93 13.63 -24.26
N LEU A 35 38.36 14.39 -23.32
CA LEU A 35 38.92 15.66 -22.87
C LEU A 35 40.31 15.49 -22.26
N ASN A 36 40.53 14.45 -21.45
CA ASN A 36 41.84 14.17 -20.90
C ASN A 36 42.86 13.86 -22.00
N ASN A 37 42.49 13.04 -23.00
CA ASN A 37 43.36 12.69 -24.12
C ASN A 37 43.66 13.90 -25.01
N LEU A 38 42.67 14.73 -25.32
CA LEU A 38 42.85 15.97 -26.07
C LEU A 38 43.78 16.94 -25.32
N SER A 39 43.62 17.04 -23.99
CA SER A 39 44.49 17.87 -23.15
C SER A 39 45.93 17.36 -23.19
N GLN A 40 46.14 16.04 -23.05
CA GLN A 40 47.48 15.43 -23.16
C GLN A 40 48.09 15.63 -24.55
N ARG A 41 47.30 15.54 -25.63
CA ARG A 41 47.74 15.79 -26.99
C ARG A 41 48.17 17.24 -27.19
N ILE A 42 47.40 18.20 -26.68
CA ILE A 42 47.76 19.62 -26.72
C ILE A 42 49.09 19.85 -25.99
N GLU A 43 49.30 19.24 -24.82
CA GLU A 43 50.57 19.37 -24.09
C GLU A 43 51.75 18.76 -24.88
N LEU A 44 51.56 17.61 -25.53
CA LEU A 44 52.58 17.04 -26.42
C LEU A 44 52.87 17.93 -27.63
N GLN A 45 51.84 18.47 -28.28
CA GLN A 45 52.00 19.38 -29.42
C GLN A 45 52.71 20.66 -29.02
N LYS A 46 52.42 21.22 -27.83
CA LYS A 46 53.16 22.37 -27.27
C LYS A 46 54.64 22.03 -27.04
N ALA A 47 54.94 20.82 -26.55
CA ALA A 47 56.33 20.38 -26.38
C ALA A 47 57.06 20.26 -27.73
N ILE A 48 56.43 19.64 -28.74
CA ILE A 48 56.97 19.52 -30.10
C ILE A 48 57.19 20.89 -30.74
N LEU A 49 56.21 21.80 -30.61
CA LEU A 49 56.32 23.18 -31.06
C LEU A 49 57.52 23.86 -30.38
N GLY A 50 57.70 23.65 -29.08
CA GLY A 50 58.85 24.16 -28.34
C GLY A 50 60.20 23.68 -28.90
N GLU A 51 60.30 22.41 -29.28
CA GLU A 51 61.51 21.87 -29.92
C GLU A 51 61.72 22.47 -31.32
N TYR A 52 60.69 22.60 -32.15
CA TYR A 52 60.84 23.23 -33.47
C TYR A 52 61.22 24.71 -33.40
N LEU A 53 60.65 25.45 -32.44
CA LEU A 53 61.03 26.85 -32.21
C LEU A 53 62.49 26.97 -31.73
N ARG A 54 62.94 26.00 -30.92
CA ARG A 54 64.33 25.92 -30.45
C ARG A 54 65.29 25.59 -31.59
N ASP A 55 64.96 24.62 -32.44
CA ASP A 55 65.74 24.27 -33.63
C ASP A 55 65.82 25.45 -34.62
N LEU A 56 64.70 26.16 -34.83
CA LEU A 56 64.65 27.35 -35.68
C LEU A 56 65.60 28.45 -35.15
N TYR A 57 65.58 28.69 -33.84
CA TYR A 57 66.45 29.66 -33.17
C TYR A 57 67.92 29.30 -33.30
N TYR A 58 68.31 28.04 -33.05
CA TYR A 58 69.71 27.61 -33.13
C TYR A 58 70.25 27.44 -34.55
N SER A 59 69.36 27.32 -35.54
CA SER A 59 69.75 27.21 -36.95
C SER A 59 70.05 28.58 -37.59
N ASP A 60 69.91 29.70 -36.86
CA ASP A 60 70.06 31.09 -37.33
C ASP A 60 69.19 31.41 -38.58
N GLN A 61 68.09 30.68 -38.74
CA GLN A 61 67.23 30.75 -39.93
C GLN A 61 66.24 31.92 -39.86
N GLU A 62 65.62 32.17 -38.69
CA GLU A 62 64.66 33.26 -38.47
C GLU A 62 64.35 33.44 -36.97
N ASP A 63 63.82 34.60 -36.58
CA ASP A 63 63.33 34.83 -35.21
C ASP A 63 62.00 34.06 -34.98
N PRO A 64 61.94 33.13 -34.01
CA PRO A 64 60.72 32.37 -33.69
C PRO A 64 59.48 33.24 -33.41
N LEU A 65 59.67 34.45 -32.89
CA LEU A 65 58.57 35.39 -32.62
C LEU A 65 57.92 35.91 -33.91
N VAL A 66 58.69 36.05 -34.98
CA VAL A 66 58.17 36.47 -36.30
C VAL A 66 57.26 35.38 -36.87
N VAL A 67 57.67 34.10 -36.77
CA VAL A 67 56.87 32.97 -37.27
C VAL A 67 55.57 32.81 -36.48
N LEU A 68 55.60 32.94 -35.15
CA LEU A 68 54.40 32.89 -34.30
C LEU A 68 53.42 34.04 -34.61
N ALA A 69 53.92 35.23 -34.94
CA ALA A 69 53.10 36.38 -35.31
C ALA A 69 52.42 36.23 -36.68
N MET A 70 52.94 35.34 -37.56
CA MET A 70 52.40 35.12 -38.91
C MET A 70 51.12 34.27 -38.95
N GLU A 71 50.77 33.56 -37.87
CA GLU A 71 49.60 32.66 -37.80
C GLU A 71 48.25 33.37 -38.10
N ASN A 72 48.20 34.71 -37.99
CA ASN A 72 47.00 35.52 -38.24
C ASN A 72 46.80 35.98 -39.70
N LYS A 73 47.70 35.62 -40.64
CA LYS A 73 47.57 35.95 -42.08
C LYS A 73 47.34 34.68 -42.89
N SER A 74 46.38 34.69 -43.82
CA SER A 74 45.98 33.49 -44.56
C SER A 74 47.13 32.90 -45.39
N LEU A 75 47.17 31.56 -45.45
CA LEU A 75 48.23 30.75 -46.07
C LEU A 75 48.31 30.84 -47.61
N ASN A 76 47.44 31.60 -48.27
CA ASN A 76 47.30 31.60 -49.73
C ASN A 76 48.45 32.30 -50.48
N ASN A 77 49.39 32.95 -49.79
CA ASN A 77 50.44 33.76 -50.42
C ASN A 77 51.88 33.24 -50.21
N ILE A 78 52.09 32.00 -49.75
CA ILE A 78 53.42 31.53 -49.29
C ILE A 78 54.07 30.46 -50.21
N VAL A 79 53.40 30.04 -51.30
CA VAL A 79 53.82 28.84 -52.07
C VAL A 79 54.98 29.07 -53.06
N GLU A 80 55.64 30.24 -53.11
CA GLU A 80 56.49 30.56 -54.27
C GLU A 80 58.02 30.35 -54.18
N ASN A 81 58.65 29.83 -53.11
CA ASN A 81 60.11 29.52 -53.19
C ASN A 81 60.61 28.37 -52.31
N PHE A 82 61.34 27.44 -52.95
CA PHE A 82 61.92 26.18 -52.47
C PHE A 82 63.23 26.38 -51.67
N ASP A 83 63.31 25.95 -50.40
CA ASP A 83 64.55 25.48 -49.74
C ASP A 83 64.27 24.80 -48.37
N GLN A 84 65.24 24.06 -47.82
CA GLN A 84 65.12 23.23 -46.59
C GLN A 84 64.57 23.96 -45.34
N THR A 85 64.60 25.29 -45.33
CA THR A 85 64.00 26.23 -44.37
C THR A 85 62.46 26.18 -44.32
N LEU A 86 61.78 25.83 -45.42
CA LEU A 86 60.33 25.62 -45.45
C LEU A 86 59.92 24.49 -44.49
N ASN A 87 60.74 23.45 -44.36
CA ASN A 87 60.35 22.24 -43.65
C ASN A 87 60.06 22.51 -42.15
N ILE A 88 60.89 23.33 -41.47
CA ILE A 88 60.67 23.65 -40.05
C ILE A 88 59.53 24.66 -39.87
N LYS A 89 59.42 25.69 -40.73
CA LYS A 89 58.33 26.66 -40.66
C LYS A 89 56.97 26.02 -40.95
N GLU A 90 56.89 25.17 -41.96
CA GLU A 90 55.70 24.36 -42.27
C GLU A 90 55.34 23.45 -41.09
N LYS A 91 56.32 22.78 -40.47
CA LYS A 91 56.10 21.97 -39.26
C LYS A 91 55.54 22.80 -38.10
N ILE A 92 56.08 24.00 -37.84
CA ILE A 92 55.60 24.91 -36.80
C ILE A 92 54.14 25.33 -37.08
N LEU A 93 53.87 25.81 -38.30
CA LEU A 93 52.52 26.25 -38.70
C LEU A 93 51.52 25.09 -38.66
N ASN A 94 51.94 23.88 -39.05
CA ASN A 94 51.11 22.68 -38.95
C ASN A 94 50.79 22.36 -37.49
N VAL A 95 51.77 22.36 -36.59
CA VAL A 95 51.55 22.08 -35.16
C VAL A 95 50.66 23.14 -34.51
N LEU A 96 50.82 24.42 -34.82
CA LEU A 96 49.95 25.50 -34.36
C LEU A 96 48.50 25.29 -34.82
N SER A 97 48.31 24.99 -36.11
CA SER A 97 46.99 24.65 -36.66
C SER A 97 46.36 23.47 -35.94
N GLU A 98 47.12 22.41 -35.66
CA GLU A 98 46.64 21.25 -34.91
C GLU A 98 46.27 21.58 -33.45
N ILE A 99 47.04 22.44 -32.77
CA ILE A 99 46.74 22.91 -31.40
C ILE A 99 45.44 23.71 -31.40
N LYS A 100 45.27 24.61 -32.36
CA LYS A 100 44.05 25.42 -32.51
C LYS A 100 42.83 24.55 -32.77
N GLN A 101 42.96 23.57 -33.67
CA GLN A 101 41.91 22.59 -33.92
C GLN A 101 41.56 21.79 -32.66
N SER A 102 42.57 21.24 -31.97
CA SER A 102 42.38 20.46 -30.74
C SER A 102 41.75 21.30 -29.63
N SER A 103 42.11 22.58 -29.51
CA SER A 103 41.52 23.52 -28.54
C SER A 103 40.05 23.82 -28.85
N SER A 104 39.70 23.93 -30.14
CA SER A 104 38.31 24.05 -30.58
C SER A 104 37.50 22.79 -30.28
N GLU A 105 38.10 21.61 -30.47
CA GLU A 105 37.48 20.33 -30.11
C GLU A 105 37.27 20.22 -28.59
N VAL A 106 38.21 20.67 -27.76
CA VAL A 106 38.05 20.74 -26.29
C VAL A 106 36.87 21.63 -25.90
N ALA A 107 36.77 22.83 -26.47
CA ALA A 107 35.66 23.75 -26.17
C ALA A 107 34.29 23.13 -26.52
N LYS A 108 34.20 22.49 -27.70
CA LYS A 108 33.00 21.77 -28.15
C LYS A 108 32.67 20.60 -27.22
N THR A 109 33.64 19.74 -26.91
CA THR A 109 33.43 18.57 -26.05
C THR A 109 33.04 18.97 -24.62
N LYS A 110 33.54 20.09 -24.11
CA LYS A 110 33.16 20.63 -22.80
C LYS A 110 31.71 21.11 -22.77
N ALA A 111 31.26 21.82 -23.79
CA ALA A 111 29.85 22.23 -23.92
C ALA A 111 28.92 21.00 -24.00
N GLU A 112 29.25 20.02 -24.84
CA GLU A 112 28.48 18.78 -24.96
C GLU A 112 28.49 17.94 -23.66
N LEU A 113 29.54 18.05 -22.84
CA LEU A 113 29.62 17.38 -21.54
C LEU A 113 28.71 18.05 -20.51
N GLU A 114 28.65 19.38 -20.49
CA GLU A 114 27.77 20.15 -19.61
C GLU A 114 26.31 19.88 -19.92
N ASP A 115 25.93 19.88 -21.21
CA ASP A 115 24.59 19.48 -21.66
C ASP A 115 24.23 18.05 -21.18
N LYS A 116 25.19 17.11 -21.24
CA LYS A 116 24.96 15.73 -20.79
C LYS A 116 24.85 15.61 -19.27
N LYS A 117 25.49 16.49 -18.50
CA LYS A 117 25.34 16.54 -17.03
C LYS A 117 23.98 17.10 -16.63
N ASP A 118 23.48 18.12 -17.33
CA ASP A 118 22.12 18.63 -17.16
C ASP A 118 21.05 17.60 -17.55
N ASP A 119 21.21 16.90 -18.68
CA ASP A 119 20.37 15.76 -19.06
C ASP A 119 20.33 14.69 -17.94
N HIS A 120 21.48 14.41 -17.32
CA HIS A 120 21.58 13.43 -16.25
C HIS A 120 20.80 13.86 -14.99
N GLU A 121 20.92 15.12 -14.55
CA GLU A 121 20.17 15.65 -13.41
C GLU A 121 18.65 15.61 -13.66
N LYS A 122 18.22 15.96 -14.87
CA LYS A 122 16.80 15.86 -15.27
C LYS A 122 16.30 14.42 -15.23
N LEU A 123 17.08 13.46 -15.74
CA LEU A 123 16.74 12.04 -15.70
C LEU A 123 16.65 11.50 -14.27
N LEU A 124 17.50 11.97 -13.34
CA LEU A 124 17.41 11.62 -11.92
C LEU A 124 16.13 12.16 -11.28
N GLY A 125 15.72 13.39 -11.60
CA GLY A 125 14.44 13.95 -11.16
C GLY A 125 13.24 13.15 -11.66
N ILE A 126 13.26 12.74 -12.94
CA ILE A 126 12.23 11.87 -13.54
C ILE A 126 12.20 10.51 -12.83
N GLN A 127 13.37 9.91 -12.55
CA GLN A 127 13.46 8.63 -11.85
C GLN A 127 12.83 8.70 -10.45
N GLN A 128 13.04 9.79 -9.70
CA GLN A 128 12.44 10.00 -8.39
C GLN A 128 10.91 10.15 -8.48
N GLY A 129 10.42 10.90 -9.47
CA GLY A 129 8.98 11.03 -9.75
C GLY A 129 8.33 9.67 -10.09
N GLN A 130 8.96 8.89 -10.97
CA GLN A 130 8.50 7.55 -11.34
C GLN A 130 8.47 6.58 -10.15
N GLN A 131 9.43 6.69 -9.21
CA GLN A 131 9.40 5.89 -7.97
C GLN A 131 8.23 6.29 -7.06
N TYR A 132 7.88 7.57 -7.01
CA TYR A 132 6.72 8.05 -6.26
C TYR A 132 5.41 7.58 -6.89
N GLU A 133 5.29 7.67 -8.22
CA GLU A 133 4.14 7.15 -8.97
C GLU A 133 3.99 5.64 -8.79
N ILE A 134 5.06 4.84 -8.93
CA ILE A 134 5.00 3.39 -8.66
C ILE A 134 4.59 3.11 -7.22
N LYS A 135 5.05 3.90 -6.24
CA LYS A 135 4.64 3.75 -4.85
C LYS A 135 3.14 4.07 -4.65
N SER A 136 2.64 5.08 -5.35
CA SER A 136 1.22 5.43 -5.40
C SER A 136 0.40 4.33 -6.09
N ASP A 137 0.86 3.83 -7.24
CA ASP A 137 0.25 2.75 -8.00
C ASP A 137 0.29 1.43 -7.24
N ILE A 138 1.30 1.17 -6.41
CA ILE A 138 1.32 0.00 -5.50
C ILE A 138 0.25 0.16 -4.42
N SER A 139 0.07 1.37 -3.90
CA SER A 139 -1.02 1.67 -2.96
C SER A 139 -2.40 1.55 -3.62
N GLU A 140 -2.52 1.88 -4.90
CA GLU A 140 -3.74 1.72 -5.69
C GLU A 140 -3.93 0.27 -6.17
N ALA A 141 -2.86 -0.47 -6.45
CA ALA A 141 -2.86 -1.90 -6.76
C ALA A 141 -3.20 -2.77 -5.55
N GLN A 142 -2.92 -2.28 -4.33
CA GLN A 142 -3.51 -2.82 -3.10
C GLN A 142 -5.04 -2.67 -3.07
N SER A 143 -5.65 -1.78 -3.84
CA SER A 143 -7.11 -1.82 -4.11
C SER A 143 -7.47 -2.87 -5.17
N THR A 144 -6.57 -3.14 -6.12
CA THR A 144 -6.68 -4.23 -7.12
C THR A 144 -6.45 -5.63 -6.53
N LEU A 145 -6.28 -5.75 -5.20
CA LEU A 145 -6.66 -6.94 -4.42
C LEU A 145 -8.06 -7.48 -4.80
N ALA A 146 -8.90 -6.71 -5.49
CA ALA A 146 -10.09 -7.18 -6.21
C ALA A 146 -9.85 -8.40 -7.13
N GLU A 147 -8.70 -8.53 -7.80
CA GLU A 147 -8.36 -9.74 -8.58
C GLU A 147 -7.95 -10.92 -7.69
N VAL A 148 -7.35 -10.63 -6.53
CA VAL A 148 -7.07 -11.61 -5.46
C VAL A 148 -8.40 -12.10 -4.85
N ASN A 149 -9.41 -11.23 -4.74
CA ASN A 149 -10.77 -11.59 -4.34
C ASN A 149 -11.46 -12.54 -5.35
N ALA A 150 -11.16 -12.46 -6.65
CA ALA A 150 -11.66 -13.43 -7.62
C ALA A 150 -11.05 -14.83 -7.43
N LYS A 151 -9.75 -14.91 -7.08
CA LYS A 151 -9.08 -16.17 -6.70
C LYS A 151 -9.55 -16.69 -5.33
N ILE A 152 -9.79 -15.81 -4.37
CA ILE A 152 -10.39 -16.13 -3.07
C ILE A 152 -11.83 -16.62 -3.23
N ASN A 153 -12.63 -16.04 -4.13
CA ASN A 153 -14.00 -16.49 -4.39
C ASN A 153 -14.03 -17.85 -5.09
N LYS A 154 -13.08 -18.13 -5.97
CA LYS A 154 -12.88 -19.46 -6.56
C LYS A 154 -12.50 -20.49 -5.50
N LEU A 155 -11.53 -20.18 -4.63
CA LEU A 155 -11.12 -21.01 -3.49
C LEU A 155 -12.23 -21.16 -2.43
N LYS A 156 -13.04 -20.13 -2.19
CA LYS A 156 -14.22 -20.17 -1.30
C LYS A 156 -15.34 -21.04 -1.90
N SER A 157 -15.55 -21.04 -3.22
CA SER A 157 -16.51 -21.94 -3.87
C SER A 157 -16.05 -23.40 -3.81
N GLU A 158 -14.75 -23.64 -4.01
CA GLU A 158 -14.13 -24.96 -3.89
C GLU A 158 -14.15 -25.45 -2.43
N LEU A 159 -13.93 -24.57 -1.45
CA LEU A 159 -13.95 -24.89 -0.02
C LEU A 159 -15.37 -25.01 0.57
N SER A 160 -16.33 -24.22 0.10
CA SER A 160 -17.74 -24.31 0.50
C SER A 160 -18.43 -25.57 -0.06
N SER A 161 -17.93 -26.09 -1.18
CA SER A 161 -18.29 -27.43 -1.69
C SER A 161 -17.82 -28.57 -0.76
N LEU A 162 -16.87 -28.27 0.13
CA LEU A 162 -16.14 -29.22 0.97
C LEU A 162 -16.60 -29.24 2.45
N LEU A 163 -17.34 -28.22 2.94
CA LEU A 163 -17.51 -28.00 4.40
C LEU A 163 -18.93 -27.82 4.98
N GLY A 164 -20.01 -27.84 4.18
CA GLY A 164 -21.39 -28.05 4.69
C GLY A 164 -21.99 -26.99 5.66
N SER A 165 -23.10 -26.38 5.25
CA SER A 165 -24.14 -25.74 6.08
C SER A 165 -23.71 -24.86 7.27
N ALA A 166 -22.90 -23.82 7.02
CA ALA A 166 -22.75 -22.67 7.94
C ALA A 166 -23.16 -21.38 7.21
N VAL A 167 -23.79 -20.45 7.95
CA VAL A 167 -24.33 -19.18 7.45
C VAL A 167 -23.33 -18.47 6.54
N SER A 168 -23.77 -18.06 5.35
CA SER A 168 -22.90 -17.39 4.37
C SER A 168 -22.51 -15.99 4.87
N PHE A 169 -21.27 -15.56 4.59
CA PHE A 169 -20.81 -14.22 4.97
C PHE A 169 -21.67 -13.11 4.34
N ASP A 170 -22.18 -13.34 3.14
CA ASP A 170 -23.07 -12.40 2.45
C ASP A 170 -24.39 -12.21 3.20
N ASP A 171 -24.96 -13.27 3.77
CA ASP A 171 -26.19 -13.17 4.54
C ASP A 171 -25.96 -12.40 5.86
N ILE A 172 -24.77 -12.52 6.45
CA ILE A 172 -24.39 -11.76 7.64
C ILE A 172 -24.28 -10.26 7.32
N ILE A 173 -23.68 -9.91 6.18
CA ILE A 173 -23.62 -8.53 5.73
C ILE A 173 -25.04 -7.97 5.49
N LYS A 174 -25.92 -8.75 4.85
CA LYS A 174 -27.31 -8.35 4.62
C LYS A 174 -28.06 -8.12 5.94
N ALA A 175 -27.94 -9.03 6.90
CA ALA A 175 -28.58 -8.90 8.21
C ALA A 175 -28.04 -7.71 9.01
N ALA A 176 -26.73 -7.48 9.00
CA ALA A 176 -26.10 -6.31 9.62
C ALA A 176 -26.54 -5.00 8.97
N LYS A 177 -26.68 -4.99 7.64
CA LYS A 177 -27.21 -3.83 6.91
C LYS A 177 -28.67 -3.56 7.28
N TYR A 178 -29.52 -4.59 7.25
CA TYR A 178 -30.92 -4.47 7.64
C TYR A 178 -31.07 -3.91 9.06
N ALA A 179 -30.34 -4.50 10.02
CA ALA A 179 -30.33 -4.03 11.40
C ALA A 179 -29.82 -2.59 11.54
N ALA A 180 -28.82 -2.19 10.76
CA ALA A 180 -28.34 -0.82 10.71
C ALA A 180 -29.44 0.15 10.26
N ASP A 181 -30.11 -0.18 9.14
CA ASP A 181 -31.14 0.65 8.53
C ASP A 181 -32.34 0.88 9.47
N VAL A 182 -32.76 -0.15 10.21
CA VAL A 182 -33.95 -0.07 11.09
C VAL A 182 -33.65 0.47 12.49
N THR A 183 -32.39 0.45 12.96
CA THR A 183 -32.04 0.90 14.32
C THR A 183 -31.26 2.21 14.36
N GLY A 184 -30.63 2.61 13.25
CA GLY A 184 -29.76 3.78 13.17
C GLY A 184 -28.35 3.56 13.75
N ILE A 185 -27.93 2.31 13.94
CA ILE A 185 -26.55 1.96 14.27
C ILE A 185 -25.78 1.71 12.97
N ARG A 186 -24.50 2.08 12.90
CA ARG A 186 -23.69 1.79 11.70
C ARG A 186 -23.42 0.29 11.55
N LYS A 187 -23.56 -0.22 10.32
CA LYS A 187 -23.33 -1.62 9.93
C LYS A 187 -21.98 -2.15 10.43
N ASP A 188 -20.92 -1.37 10.27
CA ASP A 188 -19.55 -1.80 10.56
C ASP A 188 -19.35 -2.09 12.06
N TYR A 189 -20.02 -1.33 12.92
CA TYR A 189 -20.02 -1.57 14.36
C TYR A 189 -20.73 -2.89 14.70
N LEU A 190 -21.89 -3.17 14.08
CA LEU A 190 -22.59 -4.44 14.25
C LEU A 190 -21.75 -5.64 13.80
N LEU A 191 -21.01 -5.51 12.70
CA LEU A 191 -20.07 -6.54 12.25
C LEU A 191 -18.93 -6.73 13.25
N GLY A 192 -18.38 -5.65 13.80
CA GLY A 192 -17.38 -5.72 14.87
C GLY A 192 -17.87 -6.48 16.10
N VAL A 193 -19.12 -6.24 16.53
CA VAL A 193 -19.73 -6.98 17.66
C VAL A 193 -19.92 -8.45 17.30
N LEU A 194 -20.44 -8.77 16.10
CA LEU A 194 -20.64 -10.15 15.64
C LEU A 194 -19.34 -10.96 15.55
N VAL A 195 -18.23 -10.35 15.17
CA VAL A 195 -16.91 -11.01 15.18
C VAL A 195 -16.56 -11.43 16.60
N VAL A 196 -16.70 -10.54 17.57
CA VAL A 196 -16.31 -10.83 18.96
C VAL A 196 -17.28 -11.83 19.62
N GLU A 197 -18.57 -11.75 19.35
CA GLU A 197 -19.58 -12.61 19.98
C GLU A 197 -19.59 -14.04 19.44
N SER A 198 -19.61 -14.21 18.12
CA SER A 198 -19.85 -15.53 17.51
C SER A 198 -18.94 -15.85 16.34
N ASN A 199 -17.89 -15.03 16.12
CA ASN A 199 -17.05 -15.09 14.92
C ASN A 199 -17.90 -15.07 13.65
N LEU A 200 -18.82 -14.09 13.56
CA LEU A 200 -19.80 -13.98 12.48
C LEU A 200 -20.65 -15.26 12.35
N GLY A 201 -21.28 -15.69 13.45
CA GLY A 201 -22.18 -16.85 13.43
C GLY A 201 -21.51 -18.21 13.19
N ARG A 202 -20.19 -18.28 13.05
CA ARG A 202 -19.43 -19.54 12.93
C ARG A 202 -19.44 -20.34 14.24
N TYR A 203 -19.60 -19.65 15.37
CA TYR A 203 -19.63 -20.25 16.70
C TYR A 203 -20.82 -19.72 17.51
N THR A 204 -22.01 -20.25 17.24
CA THR A 204 -23.26 -19.98 18.00
C THR A 204 -23.47 -20.96 19.17
N GLY A 205 -22.46 -21.77 19.46
CA GLY A 205 -22.44 -22.74 20.55
C GLY A 205 -22.58 -24.20 20.09
N GLY A 206 -22.11 -25.12 20.94
CA GLY A 206 -22.14 -26.56 20.67
C GLY A 206 -22.85 -27.39 21.74
N CYS A 207 -23.22 -26.74 22.86
CA CYS A 207 -23.81 -27.42 24.00
C CYS A 207 -25.31 -27.57 23.84
N THR A 208 -25.80 -28.71 24.28
CA THR A 208 -27.24 -28.95 24.51
C THR A 208 -27.71 -28.23 25.77
N PHE A 209 -29.02 -28.16 25.96
CA PHE A 209 -29.65 -27.63 27.18
C PHE A 209 -28.99 -28.15 28.48
N LYS A 210 -28.79 -29.47 28.62
CA LYS A 210 -28.19 -30.06 29.83
C LYS A 210 -26.74 -29.63 30.02
N GLN A 211 -25.96 -29.59 28.94
CA GLN A 211 -24.53 -29.25 28.99
C GLN A 211 -24.29 -27.76 29.26
N SER A 212 -25.24 -26.90 28.87
CA SER A 212 -25.16 -25.45 29.06
C SER A 212 -25.16 -24.99 30.52
N LYS A 213 -25.61 -25.83 31.46
CA LYS A 213 -25.70 -25.52 32.90
C LYS A 213 -26.39 -24.17 33.19
N MET A 214 -27.40 -23.78 32.40
CA MET A 214 -28.17 -22.56 32.63
C MET A 214 -28.73 -22.52 34.06
N SER A 215 -28.79 -21.32 34.67
CA SER A 215 -29.53 -21.07 35.91
C SER A 215 -31.03 -21.38 35.75
N GLY A 216 -31.74 -21.70 36.83
CA GLY A 216 -33.17 -22.06 36.79
C GLY A 216 -34.08 -21.08 36.03
N THR A 217 -33.91 -19.78 36.24
CA THR A 217 -34.68 -18.74 35.52
C THR A 217 -34.42 -18.78 34.01
N ARG A 218 -33.14 -18.78 33.60
CA ARG A 218 -32.75 -18.87 32.17
C ARG A 218 -33.19 -20.16 31.52
N ALA A 219 -33.13 -21.28 32.24
CA ALA A 219 -33.64 -22.56 31.76
C ALA A 219 -35.15 -22.54 31.51
N THR A 220 -35.90 -21.80 32.34
CA THR A 220 -37.35 -21.62 32.18
C THR A 220 -37.67 -20.80 30.94
N TYR A 221 -37.01 -19.65 30.76
CA TYR A 221 -37.18 -18.82 29.56
C TYR A 221 -36.73 -19.54 28.29
N PHE A 222 -35.63 -20.29 28.33
CA PHE A 222 -35.17 -21.07 27.19
C PHE A 222 -36.22 -22.08 26.71
N LYS A 223 -36.80 -22.83 27.65
CA LYS A 223 -37.88 -23.78 27.33
C LYS A 223 -39.12 -23.08 26.79
N GLN A 224 -39.45 -21.90 27.32
CA GLN A 224 -40.55 -21.08 26.82
C GLN A 224 -40.30 -20.66 25.36
N ILE A 225 -39.13 -20.10 25.06
CA ILE A 225 -38.75 -19.68 23.70
C ILE A 225 -38.82 -20.86 22.72
N CYS A 226 -38.21 -22.01 23.10
CA CYS A 226 -38.26 -23.19 22.25
C CYS A 226 -39.70 -23.66 22.01
N LYS A 227 -40.56 -23.64 23.04
CA LYS A 227 -41.97 -24.01 22.89
C LYS A 227 -42.73 -23.07 21.96
N GLU A 228 -42.48 -21.76 22.03
CA GLU A 228 -43.12 -20.77 21.17
C GLU A 228 -42.72 -20.92 19.70
N LEU A 229 -41.50 -21.36 19.44
CA LEU A 229 -40.94 -21.61 18.09
C LEU A 229 -41.14 -23.06 17.59
N ASP A 230 -41.85 -23.90 18.35
CA ASP A 230 -42.02 -25.34 18.09
C ASP A 230 -40.69 -26.12 17.95
N TYR A 231 -39.69 -25.74 18.75
CA TYR A 231 -38.38 -26.38 18.81
C TYR A 231 -38.25 -27.36 19.98
N ASP A 232 -37.59 -28.50 19.73
CA ASP A 232 -37.15 -29.39 20.80
C ASP A 232 -35.94 -28.78 21.52
N TYR A 233 -36.19 -28.21 22.71
CA TYR A 233 -35.17 -27.57 23.53
C TYR A 233 -33.97 -28.48 23.84
N ASN A 234 -34.11 -29.81 23.79
CA ASN A 234 -32.98 -30.72 24.02
C ASN A 234 -32.01 -30.78 22.83
N LYS A 235 -32.49 -30.45 21.63
CA LYS A 235 -31.71 -30.48 20.38
C LYS A 235 -31.10 -29.13 20.05
N MET A 236 -31.73 -28.04 20.50
CA MET A 236 -31.23 -26.69 20.25
C MET A 236 -29.84 -26.48 20.85
N LYS A 237 -28.98 -25.86 20.04
CA LYS A 237 -27.59 -25.57 20.40
C LYS A 237 -27.47 -24.17 20.97
N VAL A 238 -26.67 -24.09 22.03
CA VAL A 238 -26.37 -22.87 22.78
C VAL A 238 -24.91 -22.88 23.22
N SER A 239 -24.43 -21.73 23.69
CA SER A 239 -23.07 -21.62 24.22
C SER A 239 -22.82 -22.57 25.40
N CYS A 240 -21.60 -23.07 25.47
CA CYS A 240 -21.14 -23.91 26.57
C CYS A 240 -20.72 -23.06 27.78
N PRO A 241 -20.73 -23.61 29.01
CA PRO A 241 -20.15 -22.95 30.15
C PRO A 241 -18.67 -22.64 29.92
N PRO A 242 -18.17 -21.47 30.37
CA PRO A 242 -16.76 -21.14 30.28
C PRO A 242 -15.92 -22.12 31.10
N ALA A 243 -14.81 -22.61 30.53
CA ALA A 243 -13.94 -23.59 31.19
C ALA A 243 -13.07 -22.98 32.31
N GLY A 244 -12.73 -21.68 32.19
CA GLY A 244 -11.75 -21.01 33.05
C GLY A 244 -12.34 -20.21 34.23
N TYR A 245 -13.66 -20.11 34.35
CA TYR A 245 -14.29 -19.42 35.48
C TYR A 245 -15.69 -19.95 35.77
N LYS A 246 -16.19 -19.67 36.97
CA LYS A 246 -17.53 -20.08 37.39
C LYS A 246 -18.58 -19.26 36.65
N GLY A 247 -19.10 -19.82 35.56
CA GLY A 247 -20.17 -19.23 34.75
C GLY A 247 -21.11 -20.29 34.18
N THR A 248 -22.21 -19.85 33.59
CA THR A 248 -23.16 -20.70 32.87
C THR A 248 -23.02 -20.49 31.36
N GLY A 249 -23.32 -21.50 30.57
CA GLY A 249 -23.59 -21.33 29.14
C GLY A 249 -25.05 -20.93 28.91
N GLY A 250 -25.49 -21.08 27.65
CA GLY A 250 -26.89 -20.88 27.28
C GLY A 250 -27.19 -19.68 26.39
N ALA A 251 -26.16 -19.00 25.90
CA ALA A 251 -26.33 -17.96 24.90
C ALA A 251 -26.82 -18.57 23.58
N MET A 252 -27.79 -17.92 22.95
CA MET A 252 -28.50 -18.42 21.77
C MET A 252 -28.08 -17.64 20.53
N GLY A 253 -27.90 -18.36 19.42
CA GLY A 253 -27.75 -17.79 18.09
C GLY A 253 -26.54 -16.89 17.87
N VAL A 254 -26.54 -16.20 16.74
CA VAL A 254 -25.43 -15.36 16.27
C VAL A 254 -25.11 -14.18 17.19
N ALA A 255 -26.12 -13.69 17.90
CA ALA A 255 -25.98 -12.58 18.82
C ALA A 255 -25.58 -13.03 20.23
N GLN A 256 -25.56 -14.33 20.51
CA GLN A 256 -25.19 -14.85 21.83
C GLN A 256 -26.07 -14.25 22.95
N PHE A 257 -27.37 -14.09 22.71
CA PHE A 257 -28.30 -13.58 23.71
C PHE A 257 -28.61 -14.65 24.75
N MET A 258 -28.57 -14.28 26.03
CA MET A 258 -29.09 -15.13 27.09
C MET A 258 -30.64 -15.17 27.03
N PRO A 259 -31.30 -16.27 27.43
CA PRO A 259 -32.75 -16.42 27.30
C PRO A 259 -33.57 -15.32 28.00
N ASP A 260 -33.16 -14.93 29.20
CA ASP A 260 -33.74 -13.81 29.96
C ASP A 260 -33.60 -12.47 29.22
N THR A 261 -32.45 -12.23 28.60
CA THR A 261 -32.22 -11.02 27.80
C THR A 261 -33.11 -11.03 26.56
N TRP A 262 -33.21 -12.16 25.84
CA TRP A 262 -34.07 -12.30 24.66
C TRP A 262 -35.52 -11.93 24.96
N MET A 263 -36.07 -12.44 26.07
CA MET A 263 -37.44 -12.13 26.49
C MET A 263 -37.68 -10.62 26.68
N GLY A 264 -36.68 -9.89 27.17
CA GLY A 264 -36.77 -8.42 27.33
C GLY A 264 -36.80 -7.64 26.00
N TYR A 265 -36.32 -8.25 24.90
CA TYR A 265 -36.29 -7.62 23.58
C TYR A 265 -37.30 -8.21 22.60
N LYS A 266 -37.92 -9.36 22.92
CA LYS A 266 -38.82 -10.12 22.04
C LYS A 266 -39.82 -9.24 21.28
N SER A 267 -40.60 -8.43 21.98
CA SER A 267 -41.63 -7.57 21.35
C SER A 267 -41.02 -6.50 20.44
N SER A 268 -39.87 -5.94 20.79
CA SER A 268 -39.17 -4.96 19.95
C SER A 268 -38.59 -5.60 18.70
N ILE A 269 -38.06 -6.83 18.80
CA ILE A 269 -37.54 -7.58 17.66
C ILE A 269 -38.70 -7.88 16.70
N ALA A 270 -39.79 -8.47 17.19
CA ALA A 270 -40.97 -8.79 16.38
C ALA A 270 -41.54 -7.57 15.64
N THR A 271 -41.57 -6.42 16.32
CA THR A 271 -42.03 -5.15 15.71
C THR A 271 -41.15 -4.71 14.55
N VAL A 272 -39.84 -4.89 14.68
CA VAL A 272 -38.85 -4.43 13.69
C VAL A 272 -38.70 -5.42 12.55
N THR A 273 -38.62 -6.71 12.83
CA THR A 273 -38.36 -7.75 11.82
C THR A 273 -39.63 -8.32 11.21
N HIS A 274 -40.79 -8.07 11.83
CA HIS A 274 -42.09 -8.63 11.47
C HIS A 274 -42.19 -10.16 11.65
N ASN A 275 -41.24 -10.78 12.37
CA ASN A 275 -41.32 -12.17 12.78
C ASN A 275 -42.00 -12.28 14.15
N ASP A 276 -43.12 -13.01 14.23
CA ASP A 276 -43.84 -13.24 15.49
C ASP A 276 -44.25 -14.72 15.64
N PRO A 277 -43.65 -15.48 16.58
CA PRO A 277 -42.59 -15.05 17.49
C PRO A 277 -41.23 -14.91 16.77
N PRO A 278 -40.37 -13.96 17.19
CA PRO A 278 -39.03 -13.84 16.63
C PRO A 278 -38.14 -14.99 17.12
N ASP A 279 -37.18 -15.38 16.29
CA ASP A 279 -36.32 -16.55 16.48
C ASP A 279 -34.86 -16.14 16.79
N PRO A 280 -34.29 -16.50 17.96
CA PRO A 280 -32.90 -16.18 18.27
C PRO A 280 -31.88 -16.91 17.40
N TRP A 281 -32.26 -17.99 16.72
CA TRP A 281 -31.41 -18.69 15.75
C TRP A 281 -31.60 -18.21 14.32
N ASP A 282 -32.62 -17.39 14.04
CA ASP A 282 -32.68 -16.62 12.81
C ASP A 282 -31.61 -15.52 12.80
N LEU A 283 -30.94 -15.39 11.65
CA LEU A 283 -29.83 -14.45 11.51
C LEU A 283 -30.30 -13.00 11.63
N THR A 284 -31.43 -12.64 11.02
CA THR A 284 -31.91 -11.26 11.00
C THR A 284 -32.44 -10.86 12.37
N ASP A 285 -33.28 -11.69 12.98
CA ASP A 285 -33.81 -11.47 14.33
C ASP A 285 -32.69 -11.36 15.38
N GLY A 286 -31.68 -12.23 15.29
CA GLY A 286 -30.52 -12.17 16.16
C GLY A 286 -29.73 -10.86 16.03
N VAL A 287 -29.40 -10.45 14.81
CA VAL A 287 -28.62 -9.22 14.57
C VAL A 287 -29.43 -7.97 14.91
N VAL A 288 -30.75 -7.97 14.69
CA VAL A 288 -31.64 -6.88 15.11
C VAL A 288 -31.75 -6.82 16.63
N ALA A 289 -31.86 -7.95 17.34
CA ALA A 289 -31.83 -7.99 18.79
C ALA A 289 -30.55 -7.34 19.33
N MET A 290 -29.40 -7.70 18.74
CA MET A 290 -28.10 -7.11 19.07
C MET A 290 -28.13 -5.60 18.90
N ALA A 291 -28.55 -5.11 17.73
CA ALA A 291 -28.62 -3.69 17.45
C ALA A 291 -29.54 -2.95 18.44
N LEU A 292 -30.74 -3.47 18.69
CA LEU A 292 -31.70 -2.89 19.64
C LEU A 292 -31.11 -2.76 21.05
N LYS A 293 -30.37 -3.76 21.53
CA LYS A 293 -29.71 -3.70 22.84
C LYS A 293 -28.61 -2.65 22.88
N LEU A 294 -27.79 -2.56 21.83
CA LEU A 294 -26.72 -1.56 21.72
C LEU A 294 -27.29 -0.12 21.71
N THR A 295 -28.46 0.10 21.09
CA THR A 295 -29.09 1.44 21.05
C THR A 295 -29.51 1.99 22.42
N LYS A 296 -29.49 1.18 23.48
CA LYS A 296 -29.84 1.64 24.84
C LYS A 296 -28.79 2.52 25.48
N VAL A 297 -27.59 2.60 24.91
CA VAL A 297 -26.55 3.53 25.36
C VAL A 297 -26.62 4.83 24.55
N ASP A 298 -26.78 5.94 25.26
CA ASP A 298 -26.82 7.27 24.65
C ASP A 298 -25.52 7.57 23.89
N GLY A 299 -25.64 8.13 22.69
CA GLY A 299 -24.51 8.43 21.81
C GLY A 299 -24.23 7.39 20.73
N VAL A 300 -24.74 6.16 20.86
CA VAL A 300 -24.50 5.08 19.88
C VAL A 300 -25.10 5.39 18.51
N LYS A 301 -26.33 5.92 18.47
CA LYS A 301 -26.98 6.35 17.23
C LYS A 301 -26.34 7.59 16.59
N GLN A 302 -25.52 8.33 17.35
CA GLN A 302 -24.70 9.43 16.83
C GLN A 302 -23.28 8.96 16.47
N HIS A 303 -23.04 7.64 16.48
CA HIS A 303 -21.75 7.02 16.14
C HIS A 303 -20.58 7.55 16.98
N LYS A 304 -20.86 7.96 18.23
CA LYS A 304 -19.81 8.40 19.14
C LYS A 304 -19.00 7.17 19.56
N ARG A 305 -17.72 7.18 19.23
CA ARG A 305 -16.79 6.07 19.51
C ARG A 305 -16.79 5.64 20.97
N SER A 306 -16.76 6.58 21.90
CA SER A 306 -16.84 6.31 23.35
C SER A 306 -18.19 5.71 23.79
N ALA A 307 -19.28 6.05 23.10
CA ALA A 307 -20.58 5.43 23.34
C ALA A 307 -20.64 4.01 22.78
N GLU A 308 -20.03 3.76 21.62
CA GLU A 308 -19.89 2.42 21.03
C GLU A 308 -19.03 1.48 21.91
N GLU A 309 -17.94 1.97 22.48
CA GLU A 309 -17.14 1.19 23.46
C GLU A 309 -17.98 0.81 24.67
N LYS A 310 -18.62 1.81 25.29
CA LYS A 310 -19.50 1.62 26.44
C LYS A 310 -20.67 0.68 26.12
N ALA A 311 -21.27 0.82 24.95
CA ALA A 311 -22.40 0.00 24.53
C ALA A 311 -22.05 -1.48 24.45
N TYR A 312 -20.87 -1.81 23.95
CA TYR A 312 -20.42 -3.20 23.94
C TYR A 312 -20.14 -3.73 25.35
N CYS A 313 -19.58 -2.92 26.22
CA CYS A 313 -19.38 -3.28 27.63
C CYS A 313 -20.71 -3.55 28.36
N VAL A 314 -21.71 -2.70 28.13
CA VAL A 314 -23.09 -2.90 28.63
C VAL A 314 -23.73 -4.13 27.99
N TYR A 315 -23.46 -4.39 26.71
CA TYR A 315 -23.93 -5.57 26.01
C TYR A 315 -23.44 -6.86 26.69
N LEU A 316 -22.14 -6.92 27.00
CA LEU A 316 -21.47 -8.08 27.59
C LEU A 316 -21.83 -8.28 29.07
N ALA A 317 -21.81 -7.22 29.87
CA ALA A 317 -21.83 -7.32 31.34
C ALA A 317 -23.03 -6.64 32.01
N GLY A 318 -23.94 -6.02 31.25
CA GLY A 318 -25.11 -5.32 31.79
C GLY A 318 -24.70 -4.21 32.77
N ASN A 319 -25.35 -4.16 33.93
CA ASN A 319 -25.06 -3.12 34.94
C ASN A 319 -23.65 -3.21 35.54
N ASN A 320 -22.95 -4.34 35.39
CA ASN A 320 -21.58 -4.53 35.87
C ASN A 320 -20.51 -4.13 34.84
N TRP A 321 -20.90 -3.44 33.76
CA TRP A 321 -20.02 -3.07 32.64
C TRP A 321 -18.74 -2.34 33.07
N ALA A 322 -18.82 -1.42 34.04
CA ALA A 322 -17.67 -0.67 34.54
C ALA A 322 -16.59 -1.61 35.13
N SER A 323 -17.00 -2.68 35.82
CA SER A 323 -16.05 -3.66 36.34
C SER A 323 -15.42 -4.51 35.21
N TYR A 324 -16.15 -4.75 34.13
CA TYR A 324 -15.65 -5.56 33.01
C TYR A 324 -14.73 -4.79 32.06
N CYS A 325 -14.96 -3.49 31.87
CA CYS A 325 -14.23 -2.68 30.91
C CYS A 325 -13.27 -1.66 31.53
N ASP A 326 -13.58 -1.07 32.70
CA ASP A 326 -12.72 -0.04 33.31
C ASP A 326 -11.69 -0.64 34.28
N SER A 327 -12.02 -1.76 34.95
CA SER A 327 -11.25 -2.23 36.13
C SER A 327 -10.24 -3.37 35.87
N LYS A 328 -10.23 -3.98 34.67
CA LYS A 328 -9.41 -5.18 34.38
C LYS A 328 -8.38 -5.00 33.26
N GLY A 329 -8.17 -3.77 32.76
CA GLY A 329 -7.23 -3.50 31.66
C GLY A 329 -7.54 -4.26 30.37
N THR A 330 -8.78 -4.77 30.22
CA THR A 330 -9.22 -5.50 29.04
C THR A 330 -10.18 -4.61 28.25
N ASP A 331 -9.73 -4.12 27.11
CA ASP A 331 -10.48 -3.17 26.31
C ASP A 331 -11.39 -3.89 25.29
N TYR A 332 -12.43 -4.54 25.82
CA TYR A 332 -13.43 -5.24 25.01
C TYR A 332 -14.12 -4.31 24.01
N GLY A 333 -14.35 -3.05 24.40
CA GLY A 333 -14.89 -1.99 23.54
C GLY A 333 -13.95 -1.68 22.38
N ALA A 334 -12.68 -1.41 22.65
CA ALA A 334 -11.70 -1.16 21.59
C ALA A 334 -11.46 -2.37 20.71
N LYS A 335 -11.59 -3.60 21.22
CA LYS A 335 -11.54 -4.81 20.38
C LYS A 335 -12.67 -4.81 19.35
N VAL A 336 -13.90 -4.50 19.76
CA VAL A 336 -15.03 -4.38 18.82
C VAL A 336 -14.79 -3.26 17.83
N LEU A 337 -14.31 -2.10 18.27
CA LEU A 337 -14.02 -1.00 17.38
C LEU A 337 -12.86 -1.28 16.42
N TYR A 338 -11.84 -2.01 16.86
CA TYR A 338 -10.78 -2.48 15.99
C TYR A 338 -11.37 -3.32 14.86
N TRP A 339 -12.24 -4.27 15.17
CA TRP A 339 -12.95 -5.03 14.13
C TRP A 339 -13.86 -4.12 13.31
N ALA A 340 -14.62 -3.21 13.90
CA ALA A 340 -15.51 -2.31 13.18
C ALA A 340 -14.77 -1.41 12.17
N ASP A 341 -13.56 -0.95 12.51
CA ASP A 341 -12.76 -0.10 11.62
C ASP A 341 -11.99 -0.89 10.56
N ASN A 342 -11.82 -2.20 10.79
CA ASN A 342 -10.93 -3.04 9.99
C ASN A 342 -11.63 -4.27 9.40
N TYR A 343 -12.95 -4.42 9.53
CA TYR A 343 -13.64 -5.66 9.13
C TYR A 343 -13.46 -5.92 7.63
N GLU A 344 -13.47 -4.89 6.80
CA GLU A 344 -13.20 -4.99 5.36
C GLU A 344 -11.76 -5.41 5.05
N ARG A 345 -10.81 -5.13 5.95
CA ARG A 345 -9.40 -5.52 5.81
C ARG A 345 -9.11 -6.90 6.41
N LEU A 346 -9.87 -7.32 7.42
CA LEU A 346 -9.60 -8.52 8.23
C LEU A 346 -10.51 -9.70 7.88
N LEU A 347 -11.65 -9.47 7.23
CA LEU A 347 -12.66 -10.48 6.89
C LEU A 347 -12.82 -10.66 5.37
N ASN A 348 -12.23 -9.77 4.57
CA ASN A 348 -11.91 -10.02 3.15
C ASN A 348 -10.54 -10.67 3.05
#